data_AF-A0AAX3YSJ7-F1
#
_entry.id   AF-A0AAX3YSJ7-F1
#
_cell.length_a   1.000
_cell.length_b   1.000
_cell.length_c   1.000
_cell.angle_alpha   90.00
_cell.angle_beta   90.00
_cell.angle_gamma   90.00
#
_symmetry.space_group_name_H-M   'P 1'
#
loop_
_entity.id
_entity.type
_entity.pdbx_description
1 polymer ?
#
loop_
_entity_poly.entity_id
_entity_poly.type
_entity_poly.pdbx_seq_one_letter_code
_entity_poly.pdbx_strand_id
1 'polypeptide(L)'
;MPTSAAADTDLAAAVSDAVAAALPAFVEAVTAAVLSDPRLTGRRVDTTTDTPTSDVTAASDLRALLDSNPKHRPSDPDAWIATVAEHYPGAATALAWAWSDRCPTGYWRRGRGAPGTAKNVGRSTRSELDQLLAEHTLATVRDRADLVAGLSGAVETVQAAIADRHTAKVTYTWRRNLIAAAHLTGDDLAKAVAVISWCLRSRPHWQRTITQPPSRAAFEKMLGDWRAEGQDWTIADVADPDMAQQLRDLGRTWTRYQSEHGGGAHPSVPRTGRNLHRALAGDGIDPVSARDLAALMRWWFDEGNARFHIRDADFPDPEVVSRALLAMRTSRGAIGANGVAATNAAASGVRAHTDLSELEGLA
;
A
#
# COMPACT_ATOMS: atom_id res chain seq x y z
N MET A 1 -24.02 20.55 -47.89
CA MET A 1 -23.88 20.32 -46.44
C MET A 1 -23.27 18.94 -46.25
N PRO A 2 -21.96 18.83 -45.97
CA PRO A 2 -21.37 17.56 -45.55
C PRO A 2 -21.75 17.31 -44.08
N THR A 3 -22.22 16.10 -43.80
CA THR A 3 -22.76 15.65 -42.50
C THR A 3 -21.64 15.41 -41.49
N SER A 4 -21.87 15.74 -40.21
CA SER A 4 -20.86 15.67 -39.13
C SER A 4 -20.18 14.31 -38.99
N ALA A 5 -20.85 13.22 -39.41
CA ALA A 5 -20.28 11.87 -39.41
C ALA A 5 -19.05 11.70 -40.32
N ALA A 6 -18.94 12.47 -41.42
CA ALA A 6 -17.76 12.43 -42.27
C ALA A 6 -16.54 13.09 -41.58
N ALA A 7 -16.78 14.19 -40.86
CA ALA A 7 -15.72 14.93 -40.14
C ALA A 7 -15.13 14.13 -38.96
N ASP A 8 -15.96 13.35 -38.25
CA ASP A 8 -15.50 12.49 -37.16
C ASP A 8 -14.66 11.30 -37.66
N THR A 9 -14.96 10.81 -38.87
CA THR A 9 -14.20 9.71 -39.49
C THR A 9 -12.83 10.19 -39.99
N ASP A 10 -12.78 11.40 -40.55
CA ASP A 10 -11.53 12.05 -40.98
C ASP A 10 -10.63 12.41 -39.78
N LEU A 11 -11.23 12.83 -38.65
CA LEU A 11 -10.50 13.10 -37.42
C LEU A 11 -9.93 11.80 -36.80
N ALA A 12 -10.70 10.71 -36.79
CA ALA A 12 -10.23 9.42 -36.30
C ALA A 12 -9.08 8.86 -37.16
N ALA A 13 -9.15 9.03 -38.48
CA ALA A 13 -8.07 8.66 -39.40
C ALA A 13 -6.81 9.52 -39.15
N ALA A 14 -6.96 10.85 -39.00
CA ALA A 14 -5.85 11.75 -38.73
C ALA A 14 -5.17 11.47 -37.37
N VAL A 15 -5.94 11.14 -36.34
CA VAL A 15 -5.41 10.75 -35.02
C VAL A 15 -4.71 9.39 -35.11
N SER A 16 -5.28 8.43 -35.84
CA SER A 16 -4.64 7.12 -36.05
C SER A 16 -3.32 7.25 -36.81
N ASP A 17 -3.26 8.09 -37.84
CA ASP A 17 -2.02 8.35 -38.60
C ASP A 17 -0.99 9.11 -37.77
N ALA A 18 -1.42 10.07 -36.94
CA ALA A 18 -0.53 10.78 -36.02
C ALA A 18 0.05 9.83 -34.94
N VAL A 19 -0.77 8.91 -34.41
CA VAL A 19 -0.31 7.88 -33.46
C VAL A 19 0.62 6.88 -34.15
N ALA A 20 0.31 6.45 -35.38
CA ALA A 20 1.16 5.55 -36.16
C ALA A 20 2.51 6.20 -36.51
N ALA A 21 2.53 7.51 -36.80
CA ALA A 21 3.76 8.26 -37.06
C ALA A 21 4.59 8.53 -35.79
N ALA A 22 3.95 8.66 -34.63
CA ALA A 22 4.63 8.88 -33.34
C ALA A 22 5.11 7.58 -32.68
N LEU A 23 4.52 6.43 -33.03
CA LEU A 23 4.83 5.13 -32.43
C LEU A 23 6.31 4.74 -32.57
N PRO A 24 6.97 4.90 -33.74
CA PRO A 24 8.38 4.53 -33.90
C PRO A 24 9.29 5.35 -32.99
N ALA A 25 9.07 6.66 -32.89
CA ALA A 25 9.86 7.54 -32.01
C ALA A 25 9.60 7.25 -30.53
N PHE A 26 8.36 6.91 -30.16
CA PHE A 26 8.04 6.47 -28.80
C PHE A 26 8.69 5.13 -28.46
N VAL A 27 8.64 4.15 -29.38
CA VAL A 27 9.30 2.86 -29.23
C VAL A 27 10.82 3.05 -29.13
N GLU A 28 11.41 3.93 -29.93
CA GLU A 28 12.83 4.24 -29.87
C GLU A 28 13.22 4.96 -28.57
N ALA A 29 12.42 5.90 -28.09
CA ALA A 29 12.63 6.60 -26.82
C ALA A 29 12.47 5.67 -25.61
N VAL A 30 11.47 4.78 -25.62
CA VAL A 30 11.28 3.75 -24.59
C VAL A 30 12.40 2.73 -24.66
N THR A 31 12.82 2.30 -25.86
CA THR A 31 13.94 1.38 -26.04
C THR A 31 15.24 2.02 -25.57
N ALA A 32 15.50 3.28 -25.89
CA ALA A 32 16.66 4.03 -25.40
C ALA A 32 16.61 4.21 -23.87
N ALA A 33 15.44 4.50 -23.29
CA ALA A 33 15.27 4.61 -21.85
C ALA A 33 15.47 3.27 -21.12
N VAL A 34 14.95 2.17 -21.69
CA VAL A 34 15.12 0.80 -21.19
C VAL A 34 16.58 0.33 -21.32
N LEU A 35 17.24 0.66 -22.44
CA LEU A 35 18.66 0.38 -22.67
C LEU A 35 19.61 1.33 -21.93
N SER A 36 19.11 2.44 -21.38
CA SER A 36 19.89 3.36 -20.53
C SER A 36 19.61 3.17 -19.04
N ASP A 37 18.62 2.33 -18.67
CA ASP A 37 18.34 1.99 -17.28
C ASP A 37 19.47 1.09 -16.73
N PRO A 38 20.23 1.53 -15.71
CA PRO A 38 21.28 0.73 -15.07
C PRO A 38 20.75 -0.55 -14.41
N ARG A 39 19.44 -0.68 -14.22
CA ARG A 39 18.78 -1.87 -13.66
C ARG A 39 18.44 -2.94 -14.70
N LEU A 40 18.38 -2.57 -15.98
CA LEU A 40 18.04 -3.48 -17.10
C LEU A 40 19.25 -3.77 -18.02
N THR A 41 20.32 -2.96 -17.93
CA THR A 41 21.61 -3.15 -18.63
C THR A 41 22.54 -4.14 -17.93
N GLY A 42 21.99 -5.12 -17.22
CA GLY A 42 22.71 -6.36 -16.99
C GLY A 42 22.76 -7.15 -18.29
N ARG A 43 23.90 -7.06 -19.01
CA ARG A 43 24.31 -7.86 -20.20
C ARG A 43 24.28 -7.11 -21.54
N ARG A 44 25.26 -6.24 -21.75
CA ARG A 44 25.89 -6.10 -23.06
C ARG A 44 27.05 -7.10 -23.08
N VAL A 45 26.91 -8.20 -23.83
CA VAL A 45 28.06 -9.03 -24.21
C VAL A 45 28.79 -8.21 -25.25
N ASP A 46 29.77 -7.42 -24.81
CA ASP A 46 30.84 -7.01 -25.71
C ASP A 46 31.66 -8.26 -25.97
N THR A 47 31.46 -8.83 -27.16
CA THR A 47 32.38 -9.79 -27.75
C THR A 47 33.65 -9.05 -28.15
N THR A 48 34.41 -8.60 -27.15
CA THR A 48 35.84 -8.35 -27.30
C THR A 48 36.54 -9.50 -26.60
N THR A 49 37.44 -10.12 -27.35
CA THR A 49 38.21 -11.30 -26.99
C THR A 49 39.16 -10.95 -25.84
N ASP A 50 38.64 -10.85 -24.62
CA ASP A 50 39.43 -10.75 -23.41
C ASP A 50 39.35 -12.05 -22.61
N THR A 51 40.53 -12.54 -22.28
CA THR A 51 40.86 -13.78 -21.57
C THR A 51 40.08 -13.91 -20.25
N PRO A 52 39.58 -15.10 -19.85
CA PRO A 52 38.76 -15.31 -18.66
C PRO A 52 39.58 -15.09 -17.38
N THR A 53 39.66 -13.85 -16.95
CA THR A 53 40.42 -13.45 -15.73
C THR A 53 39.47 -13.06 -14.59
N SER A 54 38.20 -12.76 -14.90
CA SER A 54 37.17 -12.32 -13.94
C SER A 54 36.66 -13.46 -13.03
N ASP A 55 36.55 -14.70 -13.53
CA ASP A 55 35.98 -15.80 -12.74
C ASP A 55 36.98 -16.35 -11.71
N VAL A 56 38.28 -16.31 -12.04
CA VAL A 56 39.36 -16.76 -11.15
C VAL A 56 39.51 -15.83 -9.95
N THR A 57 39.37 -14.52 -10.16
CA THR A 57 39.44 -13.52 -9.08
C THR A 57 38.26 -13.63 -8.13
N ALA A 58 37.02 -13.73 -8.64
CA ALA A 58 35.82 -13.91 -7.81
C ALA A 58 35.88 -15.18 -6.94
N ALA A 59 36.31 -16.31 -7.49
CA ALA A 59 36.46 -17.55 -6.74
C ALA A 59 37.58 -17.44 -5.67
N SER A 60 38.67 -16.74 -5.98
CA SER A 60 39.77 -16.51 -5.02
C SER A 60 39.36 -15.61 -3.86
N ASP A 61 38.58 -14.55 -4.12
CA ASP A 61 38.08 -13.63 -3.10
C ASP A 61 37.10 -14.32 -2.15
N LEU A 62 36.19 -15.14 -2.70
CA LEU A 62 35.27 -15.96 -1.91
C LEU A 62 36.02 -16.96 -1.02
N ARG A 63 37.09 -17.59 -1.55
CA ARG A 63 37.93 -18.52 -0.78
C ARG A 63 38.63 -17.80 0.38
N ALA A 64 39.27 -16.66 0.11
CA ALA A 64 39.93 -15.83 1.13
C ALA A 64 38.94 -15.36 2.22
N LEU A 65 37.71 -15.00 1.83
CA LEU A 65 36.65 -14.61 2.78
C LEU A 65 36.22 -15.76 3.68
N LEU A 66 36.04 -16.97 3.14
CA LEU A 66 35.68 -18.15 3.93
C LEU A 66 36.81 -18.57 4.88
N ASP A 67 38.06 -18.49 4.43
CA ASP A 67 39.23 -18.80 5.28
C ASP A 67 39.37 -17.80 6.43
N SER A 68 39.06 -16.53 6.18
CA SER A 68 39.02 -15.48 7.22
C SER A 68 37.81 -15.62 8.16
N ASN A 69 36.80 -16.40 7.79
CA ASN A 69 35.53 -16.55 8.52
C ASN A 69 35.13 -18.03 8.69
N PRO A 70 35.91 -18.84 9.44
CA PRO A 70 35.72 -20.29 9.49
C PRO A 70 34.34 -20.74 10.00
N LYS A 71 33.67 -19.92 10.83
CA LYS A 71 32.30 -20.20 11.31
C LYS A 71 31.23 -20.20 10.20
N HIS A 72 31.54 -19.56 9.07
CA HIS A 72 30.66 -19.44 7.90
C HIS A 72 31.04 -20.43 6.79
N ARG A 73 32.00 -21.34 7.02
CA ARG A 73 32.37 -22.33 6.03
C ARG A 73 31.19 -23.28 5.74
N PRO A 74 30.75 -23.42 4.48
CA PRO A 74 29.70 -24.38 4.12
C PRO A 74 30.25 -25.82 4.17
N SER A 75 29.37 -26.82 4.13
CA SER A 75 29.76 -28.24 4.17
C SER A 75 30.62 -28.67 2.98
N ASP A 76 30.36 -28.09 1.80
CA ASP A 76 31.15 -28.27 0.58
C ASP A 76 31.60 -26.89 0.05
N PRO A 77 32.77 -26.40 0.49
CA PRO A 77 33.27 -25.07 0.12
C PRO A 77 33.54 -24.90 -1.36
N ASP A 78 34.13 -25.91 -2.02
CA ASP A 78 34.54 -25.77 -3.42
C ASP A 78 33.33 -25.74 -4.35
N ALA A 79 32.34 -26.61 -4.12
CA ALA A 79 31.09 -26.59 -4.89
C ALA A 79 30.29 -25.30 -4.66
N TRP A 80 30.26 -24.81 -3.41
CA TRP A 80 29.59 -23.55 -3.09
C TRP A 80 30.28 -22.35 -3.74
N ILE A 81 31.62 -22.26 -3.67
CA ILE A 81 32.39 -21.17 -4.31
C ILE A 81 32.16 -21.17 -5.83
N ALA A 82 32.24 -22.34 -6.49
CA ALA A 82 32.02 -22.44 -7.93
C ALA A 82 30.63 -21.90 -8.31
N THR A 83 29.58 -22.36 -7.61
CA THR A 83 28.20 -21.91 -7.82
C THR A 83 28.02 -20.41 -7.59
N VAL A 84 28.63 -19.87 -6.53
CA VAL A 84 28.47 -18.46 -6.15
C VAL A 84 29.23 -17.53 -7.08
N ALA A 85 30.46 -17.87 -7.45
CA ALA A 85 31.27 -17.10 -8.39
C ALA A 85 30.57 -16.99 -9.76
N GLU A 86 29.98 -18.10 -10.25
CA GLU A 86 29.32 -18.13 -11.56
C GLU A 86 28.01 -17.31 -11.59
N HIS A 87 27.23 -17.34 -10.50
CA HIS A 87 25.84 -16.89 -10.57
C HIS A 87 25.47 -15.69 -9.69
N TYR A 88 26.35 -15.27 -8.79
CA TYR A 88 26.07 -14.21 -7.83
C TYR A 88 27.16 -13.13 -7.88
N PRO A 89 27.13 -12.27 -8.93
CA PRO A 89 28.10 -11.19 -9.05
C PRO A 89 28.03 -10.27 -7.82
N GLY A 90 29.20 -9.91 -7.28
CA GLY A 90 29.30 -9.07 -6.08
C GLY A 90 29.05 -9.80 -4.75
N ALA A 91 28.87 -11.13 -4.75
CA ALA A 91 28.69 -11.90 -3.52
C ALA A 91 29.86 -11.73 -2.53
N ALA A 92 31.10 -11.73 -3.01
CA ALA A 92 32.28 -11.52 -2.15
C ALA A 92 32.18 -10.19 -1.38
N THR A 93 31.90 -9.09 -2.07
CA THR A 93 31.72 -7.76 -1.47
C THR A 93 30.57 -7.73 -0.45
N ALA A 94 29.42 -8.30 -0.82
CA ALA A 94 28.26 -8.31 0.05
C ALA A 94 28.48 -9.18 1.31
N LEU A 95 29.18 -10.32 1.19
CA LEU A 95 29.53 -11.18 2.31
C LEU A 95 30.56 -10.50 3.23
N ALA A 96 31.57 -9.85 2.65
CA ALA A 96 32.54 -9.05 3.41
C ALA A 96 31.84 -7.97 4.24
N TRP A 97 30.89 -7.24 3.64
CA TRP A 97 30.04 -6.30 4.37
C TRP A 97 29.22 -6.98 5.46
N ALA A 98 28.46 -8.03 5.12
CA ALA A 98 27.52 -8.70 6.02
C ALA A 98 28.17 -9.33 7.26
N TRP A 99 29.41 -9.81 7.12
CA TRP A 99 30.17 -10.40 8.22
C TRP A 99 31.01 -9.39 9.00
N SER A 100 31.22 -8.19 8.47
CA SER A 100 31.91 -7.10 9.17
C SER A 100 30.99 -6.34 10.13
N ASP A 101 31.60 -5.50 10.98
CA ASP A 101 30.91 -4.53 11.84
C ASP A 101 30.22 -3.40 11.07
N ARG A 102 30.47 -3.26 9.76
CA ARG A 102 29.82 -2.27 8.90
C ARG A 102 28.38 -2.64 8.52
N CYS A 103 28.00 -3.91 8.64
CA CYS A 103 26.60 -4.29 8.48
C CYS A 103 25.79 -3.80 9.70
N PRO A 104 24.74 -2.99 9.50
CA PRO A 104 23.97 -2.40 10.59
C PRO A 104 23.13 -3.44 11.35
N THR A 105 23.03 -4.67 10.84
CA THR A 105 22.34 -5.77 11.51
C THR A 105 23.27 -6.94 11.78
N GLY A 106 23.13 -7.56 12.95
CA GLY A 106 23.89 -8.76 13.30
C GLY A 106 23.37 -10.06 12.68
N TYR A 107 22.30 -10.03 11.87
CA TYR A 107 21.60 -11.23 11.40
C TYR A 107 22.54 -12.21 10.68
N TRP A 108 23.23 -11.74 9.63
CA TRP A 108 24.14 -12.57 8.83
C TRP A 108 25.39 -12.98 9.61
N ARG A 109 25.92 -12.10 10.46
CA ARG A 109 27.11 -12.35 11.29
C ARG A 109 26.86 -13.41 12.38
N ARG A 110 25.62 -13.55 12.87
CA ARG A 110 25.24 -14.54 13.90
C ARG A 110 24.97 -15.93 13.32
N GLY A 111 24.68 -16.04 12.03
CA GLY A 111 24.47 -17.32 11.37
C GLY A 111 25.70 -18.22 11.41
N ARG A 112 25.49 -19.54 11.31
CA ARG A 112 26.56 -20.52 11.06
C ARG A 112 26.40 -21.06 9.65
N GLY A 113 27.52 -21.30 8.97
CA GLY A 113 27.54 -21.63 7.56
C GLY A 113 27.36 -20.41 6.65
N ALA A 114 27.59 -20.62 5.36
CA ALA A 114 27.42 -19.61 4.33
C ALA A 114 25.94 -19.52 3.94
N PRO A 115 25.44 -18.35 3.50
CA PRO A 115 24.09 -18.22 2.97
C PRO A 115 23.82 -19.23 1.85
N GLY A 116 22.70 -19.94 1.95
CA GLY A 116 22.28 -20.89 0.94
C GLY A 116 21.98 -20.22 -0.41
N THR A 117 22.35 -20.89 -1.50
CA THR A 117 21.99 -20.52 -2.87
C THR A 117 20.61 -21.04 -3.24
N ALA A 118 20.06 -20.58 -4.37
CA ALA A 118 18.76 -21.04 -4.83
C ALA A 118 18.83 -22.50 -5.31
N LYS A 119 17.74 -23.27 -5.13
CA LYS A 119 17.69 -24.66 -5.64
C LYS A 119 17.86 -24.76 -7.16
N ASN A 120 17.40 -23.75 -7.88
CA ASN A 120 17.51 -23.63 -9.34
C ASN A 120 18.20 -22.29 -9.66
N VAL A 121 19.52 -22.25 -9.48
CA VAL A 121 20.31 -21.03 -9.68
C VAL A 121 20.16 -20.52 -11.12
N GLY A 122 20.11 -19.20 -11.31
CA GLY A 122 19.86 -18.55 -12.60
C GLY A 122 18.39 -18.51 -13.05
N ARG A 123 17.50 -19.31 -12.43
CA ARG A 123 16.03 -19.25 -12.66
C ARG A 123 15.24 -18.77 -11.45
N SER A 124 15.78 -18.92 -10.25
CA SER A 124 15.13 -18.54 -9.01
C SER A 124 15.94 -17.50 -8.25
N THR A 125 15.27 -16.44 -7.80
CA THR A 125 15.83 -15.31 -7.03
C THR A 125 15.43 -15.37 -5.55
N ARG A 126 15.15 -16.58 -5.04
CA ARG A 126 14.57 -16.78 -3.71
C ARG A 126 15.47 -17.61 -2.79
N SER A 127 16.70 -17.17 -2.58
CA SER A 127 17.64 -17.77 -1.65
C SER A 127 18.06 -16.82 -0.52
N GLU A 128 18.86 -17.33 0.43
CA GLU A 128 19.47 -16.50 1.47
C GLU A 128 20.49 -15.54 0.85
N LEU A 129 21.25 -16.01 -0.15
CA LEU A 129 22.23 -15.17 -0.83
C LEU A 129 21.58 -14.05 -1.65
N ASP A 130 20.47 -14.33 -2.33
CA ASP A 130 19.67 -13.29 -3.02
C ASP A 130 19.20 -12.20 -2.03
N GLN A 131 18.74 -12.63 -0.85
CA GLN A 131 18.29 -11.71 0.19
C GLN A 131 19.44 -10.87 0.76
N LEU A 132 20.62 -11.48 0.97
CA LEU A 132 21.82 -10.76 1.41
C LEU A 132 22.26 -9.72 0.38
N LEU A 133 22.24 -10.06 -0.91
CA LEU A 133 22.56 -9.12 -1.99
C LEU A 133 21.55 -7.97 -2.07
N ALA A 134 20.26 -8.27 -1.90
CA ALA A 134 19.22 -7.23 -1.85
C ALA A 134 19.43 -6.28 -0.67
N GLU A 135 19.73 -6.81 0.52
CA GLU A 135 20.04 -5.99 1.71
C GLU A 135 21.31 -5.17 1.53
N HIS A 136 22.38 -5.75 0.96
CA HIS A 136 23.62 -5.03 0.67
C HIS A 136 23.35 -3.87 -0.31
N THR A 137 22.60 -4.13 -1.38
CA THR A 137 22.25 -3.10 -2.37
C THR A 137 21.49 -1.96 -1.71
N LEU A 138 20.47 -2.26 -0.89
CA LEU A 138 19.71 -1.23 -0.15
C LEU A 138 20.60 -0.46 0.83
N ALA A 139 21.51 -1.14 1.54
CA ALA A 139 22.43 -0.51 2.48
C ALA A 139 23.43 0.44 1.82
N THR A 140 23.80 0.18 0.56
CA THR A 140 24.71 1.04 -0.21
C THR A 140 24.02 2.24 -0.87
N VAL A 141 22.69 2.24 -0.95
CA VAL A 141 21.92 3.37 -1.47
C VAL A 141 21.56 4.31 -0.32
N ARG A 142 22.07 5.55 -0.38
CA ARG A 142 21.99 6.54 0.72
C ARG A 142 20.57 6.70 1.30
N ASP A 143 19.56 6.80 0.45
CA ASP A 143 18.18 7.06 0.88
C ASP A 143 17.44 5.81 1.38
N ARG A 144 18.09 4.64 1.37
CA ARG A 144 17.48 3.34 1.74
C ARG A 144 18.26 2.56 2.80
N ALA A 145 19.37 3.11 3.28
CA ALA A 145 20.19 2.46 4.30
C ALA A 145 19.41 2.23 5.61
N ASP A 146 18.52 3.17 5.96
CA ASP A 146 17.70 3.09 7.18
C ASP A 146 16.72 1.91 7.16
N LEU A 147 16.26 1.46 5.99
CA LEU A 147 15.45 0.25 5.87
C LEU A 147 16.21 -0.95 6.43
N VAL A 148 17.47 -1.12 6.02
CA VAL A 148 18.31 -2.25 6.44
C VAL A 148 18.66 -2.15 7.91
N ALA A 149 18.97 -0.95 8.40
CA ALA A 149 19.24 -0.73 9.82
C ALA A 149 18.03 -1.08 10.71
N GLY A 150 16.82 -0.70 10.28
CA GLY A 150 15.57 -0.97 11.01
C GLY A 150 15.09 -2.43 10.97
N LEU A 151 15.61 -3.27 10.05
CA LEU A 151 15.11 -4.63 9.83
C LEU A 151 15.11 -5.52 11.07
N SER A 152 16.14 -5.43 11.93
CA SER A 152 16.19 -6.31 13.13
C SER A 152 15.09 -5.97 14.12
N GLY A 153 14.89 -4.67 14.41
CA GLY A 153 13.81 -4.22 15.28
C GLY A 153 12.42 -4.51 14.67
N ALA A 154 12.27 -4.39 13.36
CA ALA A 154 11.04 -4.76 12.65
C ALA A 154 10.73 -6.26 12.77
N VAL A 155 11.74 -7.12 12.60
CA VAL A 155 11.61 -8.58 12.79
C VAL A 155 11.20 -8.90 14.21
N GLU A 156 11.86 -8.32 15.21
CA GLU A 156 11.55 -8.54 16.63
C GLU A 156 10.13 -8.09 16.99
N THR A 157 9.71 -6.93 16.48
CA THR A 157 8.36 -6.38 16.73
C THR A 157 7.27 -7.27 16.12
N VAL A 158 7.44 -7.68 14.85
CA VAL A 158 6.48 -8.56 14.18
C VAL A 158 6.52 -9.96 14.78
N GLN A 159 7.68 -10.43 15.23
CA GLN A 159 7.81 -11.71 15.91
C GLN A 159 7.02 -11.70 17.21
N ALA A 160 7.16 -10.64 18.03
CA ALA A 160 6.38 -10.50 19.25
C ALA A 160 4.87 -10.48 18.97
N ALA A 161 4.42 -9.73 17.96
CA ALA A 161 3.01 -9.66 17.59
C ALA A 161 2.43 -11.01 17.11
N ILE A 162 3.25 -11.87 16.50
CA ILE A 162 2.86 -13.23 16.10
C ILE A 162 2.95 -14.20 17.29
N ALA A 163 3.96 -14.05 18.14
CA ALA A 163 4.25 -14.90 19.29
C ALA A 163 3.12 -14.93 20.32
N ASP A 164 2.30 -13.88 20.38
CA ASP A 164 1.07 -13.84 21.18
C ASP A 164 0.12 -15.02 20.89
N ARG A 165 0.21 -15.65 19.72
CA ARG A 165 -0.69 -16.74 19.30
C ARG A 165 -0.01 -17.93 18.63
N HIS A 166 1.19 -17.75 18.06
CA HIS A 166 1.88 -18.77 17.27
C HIS A 166 3.35 -18.87 17.62
N THR A 167 3.93 -20.07 17.57
CA THR A 167 5.39 -20.21 17.66
C THR A 167 6.02 -19.83 16.32
N ALA A 168 6.71 -18.69 16.28
CA ALA A 168 7.30 -18.16 15.05
C ALA A 168 8.80 -18.48 14.96
N LYS A 169 9.21 -19.18 13.90
CA LYS A 169 10.63 -19.37 13.56
C LYS A 169 11.08 -18.28 12.59
N VAL A 170 12.01 -17.43 13.03
CA VAL A 170 12.60 -16.37 12.21
C VAL A 170 13.57 -16.98 11.19
N THR A 171 13.40 -16.60 9.93
CA THR A 171 14.27 -17.00 8.81
C THR A 171 14.50 -15.80 7.89
N TYR A 172 15.32 -15.94 6.86
CA TYR A 172 15.60 -14.86 5.91
C TYR A 172 14.34 -14.36 5.18
N THR A 173 13.29 -15.20 5.08
CA THR A 173 12.03 -14.83 4.43
C THR A 173 11.29 -13.74 5.20
N TRP A 174 11.52 -13.61 6.51
CA TRP A 174 10.96 -12.54 7.32
C TRP A 174 11.47 -11.18 6.85
N ARG A 175 12.79 -11.07 6.69
CA ARG A 175 13.46 -9.84 6.25
C ARG A 175 13.03 -9.47 4.83
N ARG A 176 12.96 -10.47 3.94
CA ARG A 176 12.46 -10.31 2.56
C ARG A 176 11.03 -9.77 2.53
N ASN A 177 10.14 -10.37 3.29
CA ASN A 177 8.73 -9.99 3.31
C ASN A 177 8.53 -8.60 3.93
N LEU A 178 9.30 -8.25 4.96
CA LEU A 178 9.27 -6.91 5.57
C LEU A 178 9.77 -5.82 4.62
N ILE A 179 10.85 -6.07 3.87
CA ILE A 179 11.29 -5.15 2.79
C ILE A 179 10.19 -5.00 1.73
N ALA A 180 9.58 -6.11 1.29
CA ALA A 180 8.50 -6.06 0.31
C ALA A 180 7.28 -5.26 0.82
N ALA A 181 6.97 -5.35 2.12
CA ALA A 181 5.93 -4.56 2.76
C ALA A 181 6.32 -3.07 2.85
N ALA A 182 7.57 -2.76 3.21
CA ALA A 182 8.08 -1.39 3.27
C ALA A 182 7.99 -0.68 1.90
N HIS A 183 8.30 -1.39 0.81
CA HIS A 183 8.15 -0.84 -0.54
C HIS A 183 6.69 -0.45 -0.87
N LEU A 184 5.70 -1.18 -0.33
CA LEU A 184 4.28 -0.86 -0.53
C LEU A 184 3.80 0.33 0.32
N THR A 185 4.56 0.71 1.34
CA THR A 185 4.31 1.87 2.20
C THR A 185 5.18 3.07 1.85
N GLY A 186 5.84 3.07 0.69
CA GLY A 186 6.70 4.19 0.24
C GLY A 186 8.08 4.16 0.89
N ASP A 187 8.67 2.98 1.04
CA ASP A 187 9.94 2.74 1.74
C ASP A 187 9.90 3.08 3.23
N ASP A 188 8.71 3.04 3.84
CA ASP A 188 8.51 3.25 5.28
C ASP A 188 8.30 1.91 6.00
N LEU A 189 9.39 1.40 6.60
CA LEU A 189 9.37 0.15 7.36
C LEU A 189 8.55 0.27 8.66
N ALA A 190 8.55 1.44 9.31
CA ALA A 190 7.80 1.65 10.56
C ALA A 190 6.29 1.57 10.29
N LYS A 191 5.81 2.18 9.22
CA LYS A 191 4.42 2.08 8.77
C LYS A 191 4.06 0.65 8.40
N ALA A 192 4.92 -0.09 7.70
CA ALA A 192 4.67 -1.49 7.38
C ALA A 192 4.49 -2.35 8.66
N VAL A 193 5.37 -2.17 9.65
CA VAL A 193 5.28 -2.86 10.95
C VAL A 193 4.02 -2.45 11.72
N ALA A 194 3.64 -1.17 11.70
CA ALA A 194 2.43 -0.68 12.34
C ALA A 194 1.17 -1.31 11.76
N VAL A 195 1.06 -1.39 10.42
CA VAL A 195 -0.03 -2.06 9.71
C VAL A 195 -0.12 -3.53 10.11
N ILE A 196 1.01 -4.25 10.06
CA ILE A 196 1.05 -5.68 10.43
C ILE A 196 0.59 -5.88 11.87
N SER A 197 1.16 -5.12 12.80
CA SER A 197 0.90 -5.25 14.23
C SER A 197 -0.56 -4.92 14.57
N TRP A 198 -1.13 -3.91 13.93
CA TRP A 198 -2.54 -3.55 14.13
C TRP A 198 -3.47 -4.61 13.57
N CYS A 199 -3.23 -5.13 12.36
CA CYS A 199 -4.06 -6.20 11.81
C CYS A 199 -4.02 -7.45 12.71
N LEU A 200 -2.84 -7.83 13.19
CA LEU A 200 -2.68 -8.95 14.13
C LEU A 200 -3.36 -8.69 15.47
N ARG A 201 -3.47 -7.44 15.93
CA ARG A 201 -4.15 -7.12 17.20
C ARG A 201 -5.66 -7.01 17.05
N SER A 202 -6.13 -6.41 15.97
CA SER A 202 -7.49 -5.91 15.83
C SER A 202 -8.40 -6.79 14.96
N ARG A 203 -7.84 -7.68 14.13
CA ARG A 203 -8.61 -8.46 13.15
C ARG A 203 -8.47 -9.98 13.35
N PRO A 204 -9.54 -10.68 13.77
CA PRO A 204 -9.49 -12.11 14.04
C PRO A 204 -9.09 -13.00 12.86
N HIS A 205 -9.40 -12.63 11.61
CA HIS A 205 -9.01 -13.44 10.44
C HIS A 205 -7.50 -13.40 10.18
N TRP A 206 -6.85 -12.25 10.40
CA TRP A 206 -5.39 -12.14 10.30
C TRP A 206 -4.70 -12.90 11.42
N GLN A 207 -5.20 -12.81 12.65
CA GLN A 207 -4.69 -13.56 13.81
C GLN A 207 -4.60 -15.07 13.57
N ARG A 208 -5.59 -15.64 12.89
CA ARG A 208 -5.65 -17.09 12.64
C ARG A 208 -4.74 -17.54 11.50
N THR A 209 -4.43 -16.65 10.56
CA THR A 209 -3.82 -17.03 9.27
C THR A 209 -2.33 -16.68 9.21
N ILE A 210 -1.90 -15.64 9.91
CA ILE A 210 -0.54 -15.09 9.80
C ILE A 210 0.37 -15.70 10.88
N THR A 211 1.34 -16.52 10.44
CA THR A 211 2.35 -17.17 11.30
C THR A 211 3.78 -16.69 11.01
N GLN A 212 3.94 -15.84 10.01
CA GLN A 212 5.19 -15.18 9.60
C GLN A 212 4.82 -13.83 8.96
N PRO A 213 5.76 -12.90 8.75
CA PRO A 213 5.49 -11.65 8.05
C PRO A 213 4.77 -11.92 6.71
N PRO A 214 3.71 -11.15 6.40
CA PRO A 214 2.85 -11.43 5.26
C PRO A 214 3.63 -11.39 3.94
N SER A 215 3.21 -12.21 2.97
CA SER A 215 3.64 -12.02 1.59
C SER A 215 3.18 -10.67 1.06
N ARG A 216 3.79 -10.17 -0.02
CA ARG A 216 3.39 -8.91 -0.65
C ARG A 216 1.87 -8.79 -0.85
N ALA A 217 1.25 -9.79 -1.49
CA ALA A 217 -0.19 -9.79 -1.76
C ALA A 217 -1.05 -9.85 -0.49
N ALA A 218 -0.59 -10.55 0.56
CA ALA A 218 -1.28 -10.56 1.84
C ALA A 218 -1.17 -9.20 2.55
N PHE A 219 0.01 -8.57 2.49
CA PHE A 219 0.23 -7.24 3.04
C PHE A 219 -0.61 -6.17 2.32
N GLU A 220 -0.76 -6.24 0.99
CA GLU A 220 -1.65 -5.33 0.24
C GLU A 220 -3.09 -5.39 0.77
N LYS A 221 -3.59 -6.59 1.11
CA LYS A 221 -4.91 -6.76 1.73
C LYS A 221 -4.96 -6.20 3.16
N MET A 222 -3.93 -6.46 3.97
CA MET A 222 -3.82 -5.90 5.33
C MET A 222 -3.78 -4.36 5.30
N LEU A 223 -3.05 -3.78 4.35
CA LEU A 223 -3.01 -2.35 4.11
C LEU A 223 -4.38 -1.81 3.65
N GLY A 224 -5.11 -2.58 2.84
CA GLY A 224 -6.50 -2.31 2.51
C GLY A 224 -7.40 -2.24 3.75
N ASP A 225 -7.31 -3.21 4.67
CA ASP A 225 -8.07 -3.22 5.92
C ASP A 225 -7.70 -2.05 6.85
N TRP A 226 -6.41 -1.72 6.92
CA TRP A 226 -5.89 -0.56 7.67
C TRP A 226 -6.47 0.75 7.14
N ARG A 227 -6.46 0.93 5.81
CA ARG A 227 -7.05 2.09 5.15
C ARG A 227 -8.56 2.09 5.26
N ALA A 228 -9.25 0.96 5.14
CA ALA A 228 -10.71 0.93 5.31
C ALA A 228 -11.12 1.45 6.69
N GLU A 229 -10.30 1.16 7.71
CA GLU A 229 -10.47 1.64 9.08
C GLU A 229 -9.98 3.08 9.32
N GLY A 230 -9.54 3.80 8.28
CA GLY A 230 -9.10 5.20 8.37
C GLY A 230 -7.82 5.41 9.18
N GLN A 231 -7.02 4.37 9.40
CA GLN A 231 -5.80 4.44 10.20
C GLN A 231 -4.66 5.19 9.48
N ASP A 232 -4.83 5.49 8.19
CA ASP A 232 -3.93 6.31 7.38
C ASP A 232 -4.20 7.82 7.49
N TRP A 233 -5.18 8.21 8.30
CA TRP A 233 -5.59 9.59 8.50
C TRP A 233 -5.61 9.92 9.98
N THR A 234 -5.05 11.08 10.35
CA THR A 234 -5.28 11.69 11.66
C THR A 234 -5.71 13.14 11.51
N ILE A 235 -6.47 13.62 12.49
CA ILE A 235 -6.90 15.02 12.56
C ILE A 235 -5.70 15.99 12.67
N ALA A 236 -4.55 15.50 13.14
CA ALA A 236 -3.31 16.29 13.20
C ALA A 236 -2.75 16.63 11.81
N ASP A 237 -3.14 15.90 10.77
CA ASP A 237 -2.71 16.14 9.39
C ASP A 237 -3.55 17.23 8.70
N VAL A 238 -4.63 17.70 9.34
CA VAL A 238 -5.50 18.75 8.80
C VAL A 238 -4.83 20.11 8.98
N ALA A 239 -4.39 20.70 7.87
CA ALA A 239 -3.64 21.96 7.86
C ALA A 239 -4.46 23.17 8.37
N ASP A 240 -5.77 23.19 8.11
CA ASP A 240 -6.67 24.25 8.55
C ASP A 240 -7.11 24.02 10.02
N PRO A 241 -6.72 24.89 10.96
CA PRO A 241 -7.10 24.77 12.37
C PRO A 241 -8.61 24.85 12.61
N ASP A 242 -9.32 25.64 11.80
CA ASP A 242 -10.76 25.83 11.95
C ASP A 242 -11.50 24.56 11.50
N MET A 243 -11.11 23.98 10.37
CA MET A 243 -11.61 22.66 9.93
C MET A 243 -11.27 21.57 10.95
N ALA A 244 -10.05 21.56 11.50
CA ALA A 244 -9.67 20.61 12.54
C ALA A 244 -10.58 20.75 13.77
N GLN A 245 -10.93 21.98 14.17
CA GLN A 245 -11.86 22.21 15.27
C GLN A 245 -13.28 21.74 14.95
N GLN A 246 -13.80 22.04 13.75
CA GLN A 246 -15.10 21.56 13.28
C GLN A 246 -15.18 20.03 13.30
N LEU A 247 -14.11 19.35 12.88
CA LEU A 247 -14.03 17.88 12.92
C LEU A 247 -14.10 17.34 14.35
N ARG A 248 -13.43 17.97 15.32
CA ARG A 248 -13.55 17.58 16.74
C ARG A 248 -14.97 17.73 17.24
N ASP A 249 -15.63 18.84 16.90
CA ASP A 249 -16.99 19.13 17.35
C ASP A 249 -18.02 18.18 16.74
N LEU A 250 -17.91 17.91 15.45
CA LEU A 250 -18.73 16.93 14.74
C LEU A 250 -18.47 15.50 15.24
N GLY A 251 -17.21 15.11 15.46
CA GLY A 251 -16.86 13.79 15.99
C GLY A 251 -17.40 13.57 17.41
N ARG A 252 -17.33 14.58 18.29
CA ARG A 252 -17.96 14.54 19.62
C ARG A 252 -19.47 14.43 19.52
N THR A 253 -20.08 15.19 18.62
CA THR A 253 -21.53 15.16 18.38
C THR A 253 -22.00 13.79 17.91
N TRP A 254 -21.30 13.18 16.94
CA TRP A 254 -21.57 11.83 16.46
C TRP A 254 -21.47 10.78 17.57
N THR A 255 -20.37 10.82 18.33
CA THR A 255 -20.13 9.88 19.43
C THR A 255 -21.22 9.99 20.49
N ARG A 256 -21.65 11.21 20.83
CA ARG A 256 -22.76 11.44 21.76
C ARG A 256 -24.04 10.80 21.25
N TYR A 257 -24.45 11.08 20.01
CA TYR A 257 -25.69 10.49 19.47
C TYR A 257 -25.64 8.97 19.40
N GLN A 258 -24.50 8.38 18.99
CA GLN A 258 -24.32 6.93 19.00
C GLN A 258 -24.41 6.34 20.41
N SER A 259 -23.88 7.04 21.43
CA SER A 259 -23.98 6.57 22.82
C SER A 259 -25.40 6.65 23.38
N GLU A 260 -26.15 7.68 23.01
CA GLU A 260 -27.51 7.91 23.52
C GLU A 260 -28.56 7.03 22.80
N HIS A 261 -28.35 6.71 21.52
CA HIS A 261 -29.37 6.10 20.65
C HIS A 261 -28.93 4.82 19.91
N GLY A 262 -27.62 4.53 19.83
CA GLY A 262 -27.02 3.58 18.87
C GLY A 262 -26.72 2.16 19.36
N GLY A 263 -27.03 1.80 20.62
CA GLY A 263 -27.06 0.39 21.04
C GLY A 263 -25.70 -0.32 21.16
N GLY A 264 -24.60 0.40 21.48
CA GLY A 264 -23.48 -0.17 22.24
C GLY A 264 -22.10 -0.29 21.55
N ALA A 265 -21.99 -0.14 20.23
CA ALA A 265 -20.68 -0.12 19.57
C ALA A 265 -20.11 1.31 19.54
N HIS A 266 -18.88 1.49 20.04
CA HIS A 266 -18.20 2.78 19.99
C HIS A 266 -17.63 3.03 18.59
N PRO A 267 -17.83 4.24 18.01
CA PRO A 267 -17.26 4.58 16.72
C PRO A 267 -15.72 4.59 16.78
N SER A 268 -15.12 4.10 15.70
CA SER A 268 -13.70 4.21 15.39
C SER A 268 -13.36 5.67 15.10
N VAL A 269 -12.57 6.28 15.99
CA VAL A 269 -12.15 7.70 15.89
C VAL A 269 -11.49 8.01 14.54
N PRO A 270 -10.54 7.20 14.02
CA PRO A 270 -9.89 7.49 12.75
C PRO A 270 -10.85 7.42 11.56
N ARG A 271 -11.67 6.36 11.48
CA ARG A 271 -12.64 6.18 10.39
C ARG A 271 -13.70 7.27 10.37
N THR A 272 -14.26 7.57 11.54
CA THR A 272 -15.26 8.64 11.72
C THR A 272 -14.69 10.00 11.34
N GLY A 273 -13.51 10.35 11.87
CA GLY A 273 -12.88 11.63 11.56
C GLY A 273 -12.52 11.76 10.08
N ARG A 274 -11.99 10.71 9.45
CA ARG A 274 -11.69 10.72 8.02
C ARG A 274 -12.94 10.93 7.17
N ASN A 275 -14.01 10.20 7.44
CA ASN A 275 -15.24 10.32 6.65
C ASN A 275 -15.89 11.70 6.81
N LEU A 276 -15.83 12.30 8.01
CA LEU A 276 -16.21 13.69 8.24
C LEU A 276 -15.34 14.66 7.45
N HIS A 277 -14.02 14.49 7.48
CA HIS A 277 -13.09 15.32 6.71
C HIS A 277 -13.37 15.26 5.22
N ARG A 278 -13.58 14.05 4.67
CA ARG A 278 -13.94 13.88 3.26
C ARG A 278 -15.24 14.59 2.89
N ALA A 279 -16.26 14.53 3.75
CA ALA A 279 -17.52 15.24 3.52
C ALA A 279 -17.35 16.78 3.59
N LEU A 280 -16.56 17.30 4.53
CA LEU A 280 -16.28 18.74 4.64
C LEU A 280 -15.45 19.26 3.45
N ALA A 281 -14.44 18.50 3.04
CA ALA A 281 -13.51 18.86 1.97
C ALA A 281 -14.09 18.62 0.55
N GLY A 282 -15.21 17.90 0.43
CA GLY A 282 -15.77 17.53 -0.87
C GLY A 282 -14.99 16.44 -1.60
N ASP A 283 -14.38 15.50 -0.86
CA ASP A 283 -13.71 14.36 -1.47
C ASP A 283 -14.72 13.26 -1.82
N GLY A 284 -15.09 13.22 -3.10
CA GLY A 284 -16.03 12.25 -3.68
C GLY A 284 -17.49 12.71 -3.72
N ILE A 285 -17.79 13.90 -3.18
CA ILE A 285 -19.10 14.58 -3.21
C ILE A 285 -18.88 16.10 -3.19
N ASP A 286 -19.94 16.90 -3.39
CA ASP A 286 -19.84 18.34 -3.15
C ASP A 286 -19.52 18.64 -1.67
N PRO A 287 -18.66 19.64 -1.37
CA PRO A 287 -18.35 20.03 0.00
C PRO A 287 -19.60 20.32 0.82
N VAL A 288 -19.70 19.69 1.99
CA VAL A 288 -20.82 19.87 2.91
C VAL A 288 -20.40 20.76 4.07
N SER A 289 -21.22 21.76 4.41
CA SER A 289 -20.92 22.62 5.56
C SER A 289 -21.01 21.84 6.88
N ALA A 290 -20.18 22.21 7.87
CA ALA A 290 -20.26 21.62 9.22
C ALA A 290 -21.66 21.76 9.85
N ARG A 291 -22.35 22.86 9.54
CA ARG A 291 -23.74 23.09 9.96
C ARG A 291 -24.69 22.04 9.38
N ASP A 292 -24.58 21.74 8.10
CA ASP A 292 -25.44 20.75 7.44
C ASP A 292 -25.13 19.34 7.92
N LEU A 293 -23.87 19.01 8.16
CA LEU A 293 -23.50 17.73 8.78
C LEU A 293 -24.07 17.58 10.19
N ALA A 294 -23.98 18.62 11.03
CA ALA A 294 -24.57 18.60 12.36
C ALA A 294 -26.11 18.46 12.33
N ALA A 295 -26.77 19.12 11.37
CA ALA A 295 -28.20 19.00 11.16
C ALA A 295 -28.59 17.59 10.68
N LEU A 296 -27.79 16.99 9.80
CA LEU A 296 -27.98 15.63 9.31
C LEU A 296 -27.83 14.60 10.43
N MET A 297 -26.80 14.73 11.28
CA MET A 297 -26.61 13.86 12.45
C MET A 297 -27.85 13.87 13.33
N ARG A 298 -28.37 15.06 13.67
CA ARG A 298 -29.59 15.19 14.46
C ARG A 298 -30.78 14.52 13.76
N TRP A 299 -30.96 14.79 12.47
CA TRP A 299 -32.05 14.23 11.67
C TRP A 299 -32.05 12.69 11.64
N TRP A 300 -30.87 12.05 11.56
CA TRP A 300 -30.79 10.59 11.59
C TRP A 300 -31.33 9.98 12.89
N PHE A 301 -31.04 10.60 14.03
CA PHE A 301 -31.38 10.05 15.35
C PHE A 301 -32.75 10.51 15.86
N ASP A 302 -33.18 11.74 15.58
CA ASP A 302 -34.47 12.28 16.05
C ASP A 302 -35.68 11.67 15.33
N GLU A 303 -35.55 11.34 14.04
CA GLU A 303 -36.66 10.81 13.22
C GLU A 303 -36.61 9.28 13.04
N GLY A 304 -35.65 8.59 13.67
CA GLY A 304 -35.45 7.15 13.47
C GLY A 304 -34.98 6.76 12.07
N ASN A 305 -34.52 7.73 11.27
CA ASN A 305 -34.02 7.54 9.90
C ASN A 305 -32.65 6.83 9.85
N ALA A 306 -31.95 6.77 10.99
CA ALA A 306 -30.66 6.12 11.17
C ALA A 306 -30.59 4.73 10.53
N ARG A 307 -31.61 3.88 10.73
CA ARG A 307 -31.63 2.49 10.23
C ARG A 307 -31.54 2.33 8.71
N PHE A 308 -31.87 3.38 7.95
CA PHE A 308 -31.85 3.33 6.48
C PHE A 308 -30.50 3.72 5.89
N HIS A 309 -29.69 4.48 6.63
CA HIS A 309 -28.45 5.07 6.13
C HIS A 309 -27.21 4.57 6.89
N ILE A 310 -27.38 4.20 8.16
CA ILE A 310 -26.30 3.83 9.06
C ILE A 310 -26.30 2.30 9.19
N ARG A 311 -25.22 1.67 8.72
CA ARG A 311 -24.99 0.22 8.83
C ARG A 311 -24.05 -0.17 9.97
N ASP A 312 -23.31 0.80 10.50
CA ASP A 312 -22.19 0.62 11.42
C ASP A 312 -22.16 1.78 12.43
N ALA A 313 -21.40 1.67 13.52
CA ALA A 313 -21.28 2.75 14.52
C ALA A 313 -20.55 3.98 13.96
N ASP A 314 -19.70 3.79 12.95
CA ASP A 314 -18.88 4.84 12.35
C ASP A 314 -19.69 5.83 11.52
N PHE A 315 -19.15 7.05 11.39
CA PHE A 315 -19.74 8.04 10.49
C PHE A 315 -19.74 7.53 9.03
N PRO A 316 -20.87 7.60 8.31
CA PRO A 316 -20.99 7.01 6.98
C PRO A 316 -20.04 7.61 5.94
N ASP A 317 -19.77 6.85 4.89
CA ASP A 317 -19.00 7.34 3.74
C ASP A 317 -19.71 8.51 3.03
N PRO A 318 -18.96 9.41 2.35
CA PRO A 318 -19.53 10.63 1.75
C PRO A 318 -20.71 10.39 0.80
N GLU A 319 -20.70 9.30 0.03
CA GLU A 319 -21.83 8.95 -0.86
C GLU A 319 -23.14 8.66 -0.10
N VAL A 320 -23.05 8.11 1.12
CA VAL A 320 -24.20 7.92 1.99
C VAL A 320 -24.67 9.26 2.56
N VAL A 321 -23.72 10.13 2.94
CA VAL A 321 -24.00 11.49 3.41
C VAL A 321 -24.75 12.29 2.37
N SER A 322 -24.28 12.31 1.11
CA SER A 322 -24.93 13.02 0.01
C SER A 322 -26.37 12.54 -0.22
N ARG A 323 -26.60 11.22 -0.21
CA ARG A 323 -27.94 10.64 -0.34
C ARG A 323 -28.85 11.00 0.83
N ALA A 324 -28.32 10.97 2.05
CA ALA A 324 -29.09 11.31 3.24
C ALA A 324 -29.42 12.80 3.31
N LEU A 325 -28.53 13.69 2.85
CA LEU A 325 -28.82 15.12 2.72
C LEU A 325 -29.92 15.37 1.69
N LEU A 326 -29.90 14.67 0.55
CA LEU A 326 -30.96 14.72 -0.45
C LEU A 326 -32.30 14.30 0.18
N ALA A 327 -32.32 13.16 0.89
CA ALA A 327 -33.51 12.66 1.58
C ALA A 327 -34.03 13.65 2.64
N MET A 328 -33.15 14.20 3.48
CA MET A 328 -33.51 15.19 4.49
C MET A 328 -34.14 16.44 3.85
N ARG A 329 -33.61 16.90 2.69
CA ARG A 329 -34.17 18.04 1.95
C ARG A 329 -35.54 17.73 1.37
N THR A 330 -35.73 16.55 0.77
CA THR A 330 -37.02 16.16 0.18
C THR A 330 -38.08 15.86 1.23
N SER A 331 -37.72 15.26 2.36
CA SER A 331 -38.63 15.05 3.49
C SER A 331 -39.13 16.35 4.11
N ARG A 332 -38.28 17.38 4.21
CA ARG A 332 -38.69 18.71 4.71
C ARG A 332 -39.56 19.49 3.71
N GLY A 333 -39.38 19.27 2.41
CA GLY A 333 -40.22 19.88 1.36
C GLY A 333 -41.59 19.21 1.20
N ALA A 334 -41.75 17.97 1.66
CA ALA A 334 -42.95 17.17 1.49
C ALA A 334 -43.96 17.31 2.65
N ILE A 335 -44.13 18.51 3.21
CA ILE A 335 -45.29 18.83 4.05
C ILE A 335 -46.52 18.90 3.12
N GLY A 336 -47.00 17.74 2.66
CA GLY A 336 -48.17 17.64 1.79
C GLY A 336 -48.36 16.37 0.96
N ALA A 337 -47.37 15.48 0.82
CA ALA A 337 -47.50 14.30 -0.05
C ALA A 337 -47.18 12.97 0.65
N ASN A 338 -48.24 12.19 0.89
CA ASN A 338 -48.32 10.83 1.45
C ASN A 338 -47.09 9.89 1.26
N GLY A 339 -46.19 9.89 2.26
CA GLY A 339 -45.93 8.78 3.19
C GLY A 339 -45.26 7.46 2.74
N VAL A 340 -45.37 6.98 1.51
CA VAL A 340 -44.88 5.62 1.15
C VAL A 340 -44.10 5.58 -0.15
N ALA A 341 -44.53 6.33 -1.17
CA ALA A 341 -43.83 6.36 -2.47
C ALA A 341 -42.45 7.04 -2.39
N ALA A 342 -42.33 8.11 -1.58
CA ALA A 342 -41.07 8.83 -1.38
C ALA A 342 -40.03 7.98 -0.62
N THR A 343 -40.46 7.23 0.38
CA THR A 343 -39.60 6.30 1.16
C THR A 343 -39.07 5.17 0.27
N ASN A 344 -39.90 4.65 -0.63
CA ASN A 344 -39.49 3.60 -1.57
C ASN A 344 -38.57 4.13 -2.69
N ALA A 345 -38.75 5.36 -3.16
CA ALA A 345 -37.86 5.98 -4.15
C ALA A 345 -36.48 6.30 -3.57
N ALA A 346 -36.41 6.75 -2.31
CA ALA A 346 -35.13 6.95 -1.61
C ALA A 346 -34.42 5.62 -1.29
N ALA A 347 -35.18 4.53 -1.07
CA ALA A 347 -34.64 3.21 -0.80
C ALA A 347 -34.24 2.40 -2.05
N SER A 348 -34.84 2.66 -3.23
CA SER A 348 -34.67 1.82 -4.42
C SER A 348 -33.42 2.09 -5.27
N GLY A 349 -32.66 3.14 -4.96
CA GLY A 349 -31.36 3.40 -5.63
C GLY A 349 -31.46 3.78 -7.11
N VAL A 350 -32.65 4.13 -7.61
CA VAL A 350 -32.82 4.63 -8.98
C VAL A 350 -32.41 6.10 -9.01
N ARG A 351 -31.31 6.41 -9.73
CA ARG A 351 -30.97 7.79 -10.09
C ARG A 351 -32.12 8.36 -10.92
N ALA A 352 -32.89 9.30 -10.36
CA ALA A 352 -33.66 10.20 -11.20
C ALA A 352 -32.65 11.12 -11.89
N HIS A 353 -32.44 10.93 -13.19
CA HIS A 353 -31.84 11.95 -14.05
C HIS A 353 -32.70 13.20 -13.87
N THR A 354 -32.20 14.19 -13.13
CA THR A 354 -32.84 15.50 -13.10
C THR A 354 -32.27 16.26 -14.28
N ASP A 355 -32.96 16.14 -15.41
CA ASP A 355 -32.79 17.02 -16.56
C ASP A 355 -33.20 18.42 -16.09
N LEU A 356 -32.21 19.31 -15.92
CA LEU A 356 -32.39 20.68 -15.43
C LEU A 356 -33.06 21.59 -16.47
N SER A 357 -33.46 21.04 -17.61
CA SER A 357 -34.05 21.78 -18.74
C SER A 357 -35.55 22.10 -18.56
N GLU A 358 -36.26 21.41 -17.66
CA GLU A 358 -37.72 21.61 -17.49
C GLU A 358 -38.11 22.70 -16.47
N LEU A 359 -37.14 23.27 -15.74
CA LEU A 359 -37.40 24.27 -14.69
C LEU A 359 -37.25 25.74 -15.13
N GLU A 360 -36.87 26.00 -16.39
CA GLU A 360 -36.84 27.36 -16.95
C GLU A 360 -38.16 27.79 -17.62
N GLY A 361 -39.16 26.89 -17.69
CA GLY A 361 -40.43 27.16 -18.37
C GLY A 361 -41.55 27.81 -17.52
N LEU A 362 -41.31 28.13 -16.25
CA LEU A 362 -42.34 28.67 -15.34
C LEU A 362 -41.81 29.83 -14.49
N ALA A 363 -41.37 30.89 -15.15
CA ALA A 363 -41.16 32.22 -14.54
C ALA A 363 -42.03 33.26 -15.24
#